data_AF-A0A9C9YUE5-F1
#
_entry.id   AF-A0A9C9YUE5-F1
#
_cell.length_a   1.000
_cell.length_b   1.000
_cell.length_c   1.000
_cell.angle_alpha   90.00
_cell.angle_beta   90.00
_cell.angle_gamma   90.00
#
_symmetry.space_group_name_H-M   'P 1'
#
loop_
_entity.id
_entity.type
_entity.pdbx_description
1 polymer ?
#
loop_
_entity_poly.entity_id
_entity_poly.type
_entity_poly.pdbx_seq_one_letter_code
_entity_poly.pdbx_strand_id
1 'polypeptide(L)'
;MASITIRRLDEAIKQKLRLQAARHGRSMEAEVRSILARQFEEKPSGVGIGSQIQQIVKEDGFDEDIPLKQPERTIDDESNAVDFSDSAFGS
;
A
#
# COMPACT_ATOMS: atom_id res chain seq x y z
N MET A 1 -4.18 -21.92 4.08
CA MET A 1 -4.56 -21.79 2.65
C MET A 1 -6.07 -21.72 2.56
N ALA A 2 -6.61 -20.60 2.09
CA ALA A 2 -8.03 -20.52 1.74
C ALA A 2 -8.20 -21.00 0.28
N SER A 3 -9.26 -21.78 0.01
CA SER A 3 -9.59 -22.26 -1.33
C SER A 3 -10.94 -21.69 -1.77
N ILE A 4 -11.01 -21.17 -3.00
CA ILE A 4 -12.24 -20.66 -3.60
C ILE A 4 -12.56 -21.50 -4.84
N THR A 5 -13.80 -21.99 -4.93
CA THR A 5 -14.30 -22.74 -6.10
C THR A 5 -15.38 -21.94 -6.80
N ILE A 6 -15.12 -21.53 -8.04
CA ILE A 6 -16.08 -20.82 -8.89
C ILE A 6 -16.77 -21.82 -9.81
N ARG A 7 -18.08 -22.04 -9.58
CA ARG A 7 -18.90 -22.96 -10.39
C ARG A 7 -19.54 -22.21 -11.56
N ARG A 8 -19.72 -22.90 -12.70
CA ARG A 8 -20.32 -22.34 -13.94
C ARG A 8 -19.61 -21.07 -14.43
N LEU A 9 -18.28 -21.05 -14.37
CA LEU A 9 -17.49 -19.97 -14.95
C LEU A 9 -17.65 -19.99 -16.47
N ASP A 10 -17.93 -18.83 -17.07
CA ASP A 10 -18.01 -18.67 -18.51
C ASP A 10 -16.69 -19.11 -19.19
N GLU A 11 -16.79 -19.97 -20.21
CA GLU A 11 -15.61 -20.51 -20.91
C GLU A 11 -14.80 -19.42 -21.62
N ALA A 12 -15.44 -18.33 -22.09
CA ALA A 12 -14.72 -17.18 -22.64
C ALA A 12 -13.88 -16.47 -21.58
N ILE A 13 -14.37 -16.39 -20.33
CA ILE A 13 -13.60 -15.82 -19.21
C ILE A 13 -12.42 -16.73 -18.87
N LYS A 14 -12.64 -18.05 -18.81
CA LYS A 14 -11.57 -19.02 -18.55
C LYS A 14 -10.47 -18.98 -19.61
N GLN A 15 -10.83 -18.82 -20.89
CA GLN A 15 -9.86 -18.64 -21.97
C GLN A 15 -9.05 -17.34 -21.81
N LYS A 16 -9.70 -16.22 -21.50
CA LYS A 16 -9.03 -14.95 -21.24
C LYS A 16 -8.06 -15.04 -20.05
N LEU A 17 -8.46 -15.71 -18.96
CA LEU A 17 -7.60 -15.97 -17.81
C LEU A 17 -6.37 -16.79 -18.21
N ARG A 18 -6.53 -17.82 -19.05
CA ARG A 18 -5.41 -18.63 -19.54
C ARG A 18 -4.43 -17.80 -20.36
N LEU A 19 -4.95 -16.96 -21.26
CA LEU A 19 -4.15 -16.07 -22.09
C LEU A 19 -3.38 -15.04 -21.23
N GLN A 20 -4.05 -14.43 -20.25
CA GLN A 20 -3.41 -13.47 -19.34
C GLN A 20 -2.31 -14.13 -18.51
N ALA A 21 -2.58 -15.30 -17.94
CA ALA A 21 -1.61 -16.07 -17.18
C ALA A 21 -0.35 -16.39 -18.02
N ALA A 22 -0.55 -16.85 -19.26
CA ALA A 22 0.55 -17.10 -20.19
C ALA A 22 1.34 -15.83 -20.53
N ARG A 23 0.65 -14.70 -20.76
CA ARG A 23 1.28 -13.40 -21.01
C ARG A 23 2.12 -12.91 -19.83
N HIS A 24 1.67 -13.16 -18.61
CA HIS A 24 2.38 -12.77 -17.39
C HIS A 24 3.40 -13.83 -16.93
N GLY A 25 3.55 -14.95 -17.65
CA GLY A 25 4.51 -16.01 -17.32
C GLY A 25 4.20 -16.75 -16.02
N ARG A 26 2.94 -16.84 -15.61
CA ARG A 26 2.53 -17.50 -14.35
C ARG A 26 1.38 -18.48 -14.54
N SER A 27 1.11 -19.30 -13.51
CA SER A 27 -0.01 -20.23 -13.54
C SER A 27 -1.35 -19.49 -13.52
N MET A 28 -2.41 -20.15 -14.02
CA MET A 28 -3.76 -19.58 -13.98
C MET A 28 -4.22 -19.27 -12.54
N GLU A 29 -3.87 -20.13 -11.58
CA GLU A 29 -4.16 -19.89 -10.15
C GLU A 29 -3.46 -18.62 -9.65
N ALA A 30 -2.17 -18.47 -9.95
CA ALA A 30 -1.40 -17.28 -9.57
C ALA A 30 -1.95 -16.00 -10.22
N GLU A 31 -2.44 -16.10 -11.46
CA GLU A 31 -3.13 -15.01 -12.14
C GLU A 31 -4.41 -14.60 -11.39
N VAL A 32 -5.29 -15.57 -11.10
CA VAL A 32 -6.53 -15.32 -10.36
C VAL A 32 -6.24 -14.71 -8.99
N ARG A 33 -5.29 -15.27 -8.25
CA ARG A 33 -4.88 -14.76 -6.93
C ARG A 33 -4.44 -13.30 -7.02
N SER A 34 -3.63 -12.95 -8.01
CA SER A 34 -3.14 -11.59 -8.18
C SER A 34 -4.22 -10.61 -8.65
N ILE A 35 -5.18 -11.06 -9.46
CA ILE A 35 -6.34 -10.23 -9.84
C ILE A 35 -7.17 -9.91 -8.59
N LEU A 36 -7.45 -10.92 -7.76
CA LEU A 36 -8.18 -10.73 -6.51
C LEU A 36 -7.40 -9.83 -5.55
N ALA A 37 -6.10 -10.08 -5.36
CA ALA A 37 -5.24 -9.23 -4.53
C ALA A 37 -5.29 -7.78 -4.99
N ARG A 38 -5.11 -7.50 -6.29
CA ARG A 38 -5.16 -6.12 -6.81
C ARG A 38 -6.53 -5.45 -6.62
N GLN A 39 -7.61 -6.23 -6.65
CA GLN A 39 -8.97 -5.70 -6.51
C GLN A 39 -9.32 -5.37 -5.05
N PHE A 40 -8.74 -6.11 -4.10
CA PHE A 40 -9.01 -5.98 -2.66
C PHE A 40 -7.86 -5.37 -1.87
N GLU A 41 -6.70 -5.15 -2.48
CA GLU A 41 -5.67 -4.26 -1.95
C GLU A 41 -6.29 -2.87 -1.87
N GLU A 42 -6.64 -2.47 -0.66
CA GLU A 42 -6.83 -1.08 -0.33
C GLU A 42 -5.54 -0.38 -0.76
N LYS A 43 -5.61 0.45 -1.81
CA LYS A 43 -4.57 1.45 -2.00
C LYS A 43 -4.48 2.18 -0.66
N PRO A 44 -3.30 2.37 -0.06
CA PRO A 44 -3.19 3.22 1.11
C PRO A 44 -3.88 4.54 0.74
N SER A 45 -5.03 4.75 1.37
CA SER A 45 -5.92 5.87 1.13
C SER A 45 -5.27 7.07 1.81
N GLY A 46 -4.24 7.56 1.16
CA GLY A 46 -3.39 8.58 1.73
C GLY A 46 -2.30 8.87 0.73
N VAL A 47 -2.45 9.98 0.02
CA VAL A 47 -1.30 10.82 -0.29
C VAL A 47 -0.50 10.87 1.00
N GLY A 48 0.67 10.23 1.05
CA GLY A 48 1.47 10.17 2.27
C GLY A 48 1.69 11.58 2.78
N ILE A 49 1.85 11.77 4.08
CA ILE A 49 2.03 13.10 4.68
C ILE A 49 3.10 13.90 3.92
N GLY A 50 4.19 13.25 3.49
CA GLY A 50 5.22 13.89 2.65
C GLY A 50 4.72 14.41 1.30
N SER A 51 3.84 13.66 0.62
CA SER A 51 3.20 14.09 -0.62
C SER A 51 2.18 15.21 -0.39
N GLN A 52 1.49 15.22 0.76
CA GLN A 52 0.59 16.33 1.15
C GLN A 52 1.39 17.60 1.46
N ILE A 53 2.47 17.49 2.25
CA ILE A 53 3.40 18.59 2.53
C ILE A 53 3.93 19.15 1.20
N GLN A 54 4.40 18.28 0.29
CA GLN A 54 4.89 18.74 -1.00
C GLN A 54 3.83 19.50 -1.81
N GLN A 55 2.57 19.08 -1.75
CA GLN A 55 1.48 19.77 -2.43
C GLN A 55 1.23 21.15 -1.82
N ILE A 56 1.12 21.25 -0.49
CA ILE A 56 0.93 22.53 0.23
C ILE A 56 2.06 23.51 -0.12
N VAL A 57 3.30 23.03 -0.13
CA VAL A 57 4.49 23.85 -0.45
C VAL A 57 4.49 24.33 -1.90
N LYS A 58 4.03 23.50 -2.83
CA LYS A 58 3.93 23.90 -4.23
C LYS A 58 2.84 24.94 -4.46
N GLU A 59 1.74 24.84 -3.71
CA GLU A 59 0.58 25.73 -3.85
C GLU A 59 0.85 27.09 -3.18
N ASP A 60 1.33 27.09 -1.93
CA ASP A 60 1.46 28.30 -1.11
C ASP A 60 2.91 28.82 -0.97
N GLY A 61 3.92 28.02 -1.34
CA GLY A 61 5.33 28.36 -1.14
C GLY A 61 5.77 28.26 0.34
N PHE A 62 6.99 28.71 0.62
CA PHE A 62 7.49 28.91 1.98
C PHE A 62 8.03 30.33 2.12
N ASP A 63 7.74 30.94 3.25
CA ASP A 63 8.33 32.22 3.62
C ASP A 63 9.63 31.94 4.39
N GLU A 64 10.78 32.09 3.71
CA GLU A 64 12.12 31.79 4.27
C GLU A 64 12.50 32.73 5.42
N ASP A 65 11.83 33.87 5.53
CA ASP A 65 12.11 34.91 6.52
C ASP A 65 11.40 34.67 7.87
N ILE A 66 10.65 33.56 8.02
CA ILE A 66 10.08 33.18 9.30
C ILE A 66 11.16 32.52 10.16
N PRO A 67 11.55 33.13 11.31
CA PRO A 67 12.51 32.51 12.20
C PRO A 67 11.92 31.24 12.83
N LEU A 68 12.33 30.08 12.32
CA LEU A 68 11.96 28.78 12.86
C LEU A 68 12.69 28.55 14.19
N LYS A 69 11.97 28.70 15.30
CA LYS A 69 12.45 28.24 16.60
C LYS A 69 12.24 26.73 16.69
N GLN A 70 13.33 25.97 16.63
CA GLN A 70 13.26 24.56 17.00
C GLN A 70 12.85 24.49 18.48
N PRO A 71 11.86 23.65 18.84
CA PRO A 71 11.57 23.40 20.24
C PRO A 71 12.84 22.87 20.93
N GLU A 72 13.00 23.17 22.21
CA GLU A 72 14.04 22.51 23.00
C GLU A 72 13.83 21.00 22.89
N ARG A 73 14.88 20.28 22.49
CA ARG A 73 14.84 18.81 22.52
C ARG A 73 14.79 18.40 23.97
N THR A 74 13.61 18.13 24.48
CA THR A 74 13.44 17.45 25.76
C THR A 74 13.90 16.01 25.55
N ILE A 75 14.81 15.55 26.41
CA ILE A 75 15.04 14.12 26.58
C ILE A 75 13.96 13.71 27.56
N ASP A 76 12.79 13.38 27.04
CA ASP A 76 11.76 12.70 27.82
C ASP A 76 12.40 11.38 28.26
N ASP A 77 12.54 11.14 29.58
CA ASP A 77 13.19 9.94 30.14
C ASP A 77 12.48 8.64 29.72
N GLU A 78 11.23 8.77 29.26
CA GLU A 78 10.54 7.74 28.50
C GLU A 78 10.82 7.94 27.01
N SER A 79 11.96 7.40 26.56
CA SER A 79 12.14 7.11 25.14
C SER A 79 10.92 6.31 24.68
N ASN A 80 10.01 6.97 23.95
CA ASN A 80 8.89 6.31 23.28
C ASN A 80 9.47 5.57 22.06
N ALA A 81 10.36 4.62 22.34
CA ALA A 81 10.91 3.72 21.36
C ALA A 81 9.72 2.99 20.75
N VAL A 82 9.55 3.14 19.44
CA VAL A 82 8.60 2.32 18.70
C VAL A 82 8.96 0.87 19.01
N ASP A 83 8.06 0.17 19.70
CA ASP A 83 8.25 -1.24 20.00
C ASP A 83 8.03 -2.04 18.72
N PHE A 84 9.13 -2.32 18.03
CA PHE A 84 9.13 -3.16 16.83
C PHE A 84 8.88 -4.65 17.13
N SER A 85 8.65 -5.02 18.40
CA SER A 85 8.26 -6.38 18.77
C SER A 85 6.79 -6.69 18.47
N ASP A 86 5.94 -5.67 18.23
CA ASP A 86 4.57 -5.90 17.76
C ASP A 86 4.57 -6.15 16.23
N SER A 87 5.00 -7.36 15.87
CA SER A 87 4.84 -7.91 14.54
C SER A 87 3.36 -8.25 14.28
N ALA A 88 2.50 -7.24 14.17
CA ALA A 88 1.15 -7.38 13.63
C ALA A 88 1.13 -7.45 12.08
N PHE A 89 2.30 -7.51 11.44
CA PHE A 89 2.45 -7.95 10.05
C PHE A 89 3.02 -9.37 10.02
N GLY A 90 2.15 -10.33 10.30
CA GLY A 90 2.51 -11.74 10.34
C GLY A 90 1.32 -12.67 10.20
N SER A 91 0.96 -12.94 8.93
CA SER A 91 0.18 -14.08 8.38
C SER A 91 -1.21 -13.76 7.84
#